data_AF-A0A1G9HFN3-F1
#
_entry.id   AF-A0A1G9HFN3-F1
#
_cell.length_a   1.000
_cell.length_b   1.000
_cell.length_c   1.000
_cell.angle_alpha   90.00
_cell.angle_beta   90.00
_cell.angle_gamma   90.00
#
_symmetry.space_group_name_H-M   'P 1'
#
loop_
_entity.id
_entity.type
_entity.pdbx_description
1 polymer ?
#
loop_
_entity_poly.entity_id
_entity_poly.type
_entity_poly.pdbx_seq_one_letter_code
_entity_poly.pdbx_strand_id
1 'polypeptide(L)'
;MALKKTIARLNEYRDRLKNKEVDQIKVGHVEKIIAKLEAKDAELLQRLEEAKKPEKKERLKAKQKIVRNQIARARWLRKQIKKSS
;
A
#
# COMPACT_ATOMS: atom_id res chain seq x y z
N MET A 1 12.88 20.53 3.12
CA MET A 1 12.78 19.66 4.33
C MET A 1 12.21 18.25 4.05
N ALA A 2 11.35 18.04 3.04
CA ALA A 2 10.82 16.70 2.73
C ALA A 2 11.87 15.74 2.10
N LEU A 3 12.69 16.24 1.17
CA LEU A 3 13.71 15.43 0.48
C LEU A 3 14.75 14.84 1.45
N LYS A 4 15.28 15.67 2.37
CA LYS A 4 16.25 15.24 3.39
C LYS A 4 15.69 14.11 4.28
N LYS A 5 14.42 14.19 4.68
CA LYS A 5 13.75 13.13 5.46
C LYS A 5 13.56 11.84 4.68
N THR A 6 13.25 11.94 3.38
CA THR A 6 13.16 10.76 2.50
C THR A 6 14.51 10.08 2.33
N ILE A 7 15.59 10.85 2.15
CA ILE A 7 16.95 10.32 2.03
C ILE A 7 17.37 9.63 3.34
N ALA A 8 17.12 10.25 4.49
CA ALA A 8 17.43 9.66 5.79
C ALA A 8 16.76 8.29 5.98
N ARG A 9 15.46 8.19 5.69
CA ARG A 9 14.72 6.91 5.76
C ARG A 9 15.22 5.86 4.78
N LEU A 10 15.68 6.28 3.60
CA LEU A 10 16.26 5.36 2.62
C LEU A 10 17.59 4.78 3.13
N ASN A 11 18.41 5.61 3.76
CA ASN A 11 19.66 5.18 4.36
C ASN A 11 19.40 4.23 5.54
N GLU A 12 18.48 4.57 6.45
CA GLU A 12 18.06 3.68 7.54
C GLU A 12 17.60 2.31 7.01
N TYR A 13 16.81 2.28 5.93
CA TYR A 13 16.40 1.01 5.32
C TYR A 13 17.58 0.22 4.75
N ARG A 14 18.52 0.89 4.08
CA ARG A 14 19.72 0.26 3.51
C ARG A 14 20.65 -0.28 4.60
N ASP A 15 20.81 0.44 5.71
CA ASP A 15 21.63 0.04 6.83
C ASP A 15 21.06 -1.22 7.50
N ARG A 16 19.74 -1.23 7.74
CA ARG A 16 19.04 -2.43 8.25
C ARG A 16 19.14 -3.63 7.32
N LEU A 17 19.11 -3.39 6.00
CA LEU A 17 19.27 -4.45 5.00
C LEU A 17 20.71 -5.00 4.99
N LYS A 18 21.72 -4.13 5.12
CA LYS A 18 23.13 -4.51 5.26
C LYS A 18 23.38 -5.33 6.54
N ASN A 19 22.70 -4.96 7.62
CA ASN A 19 22.76 -5.67 8.91
C ASN A 19 21.92 -6.94 8.95
N LYS A 20 21.24 -7.33 7.85
CA LYS A 20 20.30 -8.46 7.78
C LYS A 20 19.13 -8.38 8.78
N GLU A 21 18.81 -7.18 9.28
CA GLU A 21 17.68 -6.95 10.18
C GLU A 21 16.34 -6.95 9.42
N VAL A 22 16.37 -6.71 8.11
CA VAL A 22 15.21 -6.75 7.24
C VAL A 22 15.56 -7.38 5.89
N ASP A 23 14.64 -8.16 5.36
CA ASP A 23 14.75 -8.68 4.01
C ASP A 23 14.48 -7.58 2.96
N GLN A 24 15.15 -7.71 1.81
CA GLN A 24 14.83 -6.92 0.64
C GLN A 24 13.36 -7.15 0.25
N ILE A 25 12.67 -6.08 -0.15
CA ILE A 25 11.29 -6.20 -0.63
C ILE A 25 11.29 -7.04 -1.91
N LYS A 26 10.76 -8.27 -1.81
CA LYS A 26 10.55 -9.18 -2.93
C LYS A 26 9.20 -8.91 -3.59
N VAL A 27 9.08 -9.25 -4.87
CA VAL A 27 7.81 -9.18 -5.63
C VAL A 27 6.67 -9.88 -4.88
N GLY A 28 6.93 -11.05 -4.31
CA GLY A 28 5.94 -11.81 -3.53
C GLY A 28 5.46 -11.10 -2.26
N HIS A 29 6.27 -10.25 -1.63
CA HIS A 29 5.81 -9.42 -0.49
C HIS A 29 4.79 -8.39 -0.96
N VAL A 30 5.04 -7.76 -2.10
CA VAL A 30 4.13 -6.77 -2.68
C VAL A 30 2.82 -7.41 -3.16
N GLU A 31 2.89 -8.60 -3.76
CA GLU A 31 1.70 -9.36 -4.17
C GLU A 31 0.79 -9.71 -2.98
N LYS A 32 1.35 -10.14 -1.84
CA LYS A 32 0.58 -10.37 -0.60
C LYS A 32 -0.12 -9.11 -0.12
N ILE A 33 0.52 -7.93 -0.22
CA ILE A 33 -0.08 -6.66 0.17
C ILE A 33 -1.19 -6.24 -0.81
N ILE A 34 -0.98 -6.44 -2.11
CA ILE A 34 -2.02 -6.19 -3.13
C ILE A 34 -3.28 -7.01 -2.83
N ALA A 35 -3.13 -8.32 -2.58
CA ALA A 35 -4.25 -9.19 -2.25
C ALA A 35 -5.03 -8.72 -1.00
N LYS A 36 -4.31 -8.31 0.06
CA LYS A 36 -4.94 -7.75 1.27
C LYS A 36 -5.70 -6.45 1.00
N LEU A 37 -5.16 -5.59 0.15
CA LEU A 37 -5.80 -4.32 -0.20
C LEU A 37 -7.04 -4.55 -1.09
N GLU A 38 -6.99 -5.50 -2.02
CA GLU A 38 -8.12 -5.88 -2.87
C GLU A 38 -9.26 -6.49 -2.05
N ALA A 39 -8.96 -7.40 -1.11
CA ALA A 39 -9.95 -7.94 -0.18
C ALA A 39 -10.62 -6.83 0.64
N LYS A 40 -9.85 -5.83 1.08
CA LYS A 40 -10.36 -4.67 1.81
C LYS A 40 -11.20 -3.74 0.93
N ASP A 41 -10.87 -3.57 -0.35
CA ASP A 41 -11.69 -2.79 -1.29
C ASP A 41 -13.05 -3.45 -1.49
N ALA A 42 -13.09 -4.78 -1.60
CA ALA A 42 -14.32 -5.57 -1.70
C ALA A 42 -15.18 -5.47 -0.42
N GLU A 43 -14.58 -5.60 0.77
CA GLU A 43 -15.27 -5.42 2.05
C GLU A 43 -15.87 -4.00 2.17
N LEU A 44 -15.13 -2.98 1.72
CA LEU A 44 -15.62 -1.59 1.72
C LEU A 44 -16.76 -1.38 0.73
N LEU A 45 -16.73 -2.06 -0.42
CA LEU A 45 -17.81 -2.04 -1.41
C LEU A 45 -19.10 -2.65 -0.84
N GLN A 46 -19.02 -3.84 -0.22
CA GLN A 46 -20.17 -4.47 0.44
C GLN A 46 -20.77 -3.55 1.53
N ARG A 47 -19.91 -2.96 2.36
CA ARG A 47 -20.35 -2.00 3.39
C ARG A 47 -20.98 -0.73 2.82
N LEU A 48 -20.61 -0.31 1.61
CA LEU A 48 -21.21 0.83 0.93
C LEU A 48 -22.62 0.51 0.43
N GLU A 49 -22.84 -0.71 -0.04
CA GLU A 49 -24.16 -1.21 -0.48
C GLU A 49 -25.12 -1.35 0.70
N GLU A 50 -24.64 -1.87 1.84
CA GLU A 50 -25.43 -2.03 3.06
C GLU A 50 -25.71 -0.72 3.81
N ALA A 51 -24.86 0.30 3.62
CA ALA A 51 -25.00 1.57 4.34
C ALA A 51 -26.25 2.32 3.88
N LYS A 52 -27.21 2.55 4.77
CA LYS A 52 -28.40 3.37 4.48
C LYS A 52 -28.19 4.86 4.75
N LYS A 53 -27.27 5.21 5.67
CA LYS A 53 -27.00 6.60 6.06
C LYS A 53 -26.01 7.29 5.12
N PRO A 54 -26.28 8.51 4.63
CA PRO A 54 -25.44 9.22 3.66
C PRO A 54 -24.05 9.53 4.22
N GLU A 55 -23.93 9.99 5.47
CA GLU A 55 -22.64 10.27 6.10
C GLU A 55 -21.73 9.03 6.20
N LYS A 56 -22.33 7.86 6.48
CA LYS A 56 -21.61 6.59 6.53
C LYS A 56 -21.10 6.21 5.14
N LYS A 57 -21.89 6.43 4.08
CA LYS A 57 -21.46 6.22 2.70
C LYS A 57 -20.28 7.11 2.33
N GLU A 58 -20.33 8.40 2.65
CA GLU A 58 -19.25 9.35 2.33
C GLU A 58 -17.93 8.95 3.01
N ARG A 59 -17.95 8.58 4.29
CA ARG A 59 -16.75 8.08 5.00
C ARG A 59 -16.20 6.79 4.38
N LEU A 60 -17.08 5.87 3.98
CA LEU A 60 -16.67 4.61 3.36
C LEU A 60 -16.08 4.83 1.96
N LYS A 61 -16.65 5.74 1.15
CA LYS A 61 -16.10 6.14 -0.15
C LYS A 61 -14.72 6.78 -0.01
N ALA A 62 -14.54 7.69 0.95
CA ALA A 62 -13.24 8.30 1.22
C ALA A 62 -12.19 7.23 1.58
N LYS A 63 -12.56 6.26 2.42
CA LYS A 63 -11.70 5.12 2.78
C LYS A 63 -11.40 4.23 1.57
N GLN A 64 -12.38 3.96 0.72
CA GLN A 64 -12.22 3.19 -0.51
C GLN A 64 -11.25 3.87 -1.48
N LYS A 65 -11.36 5.20 -1.66
CA LYS A 65 -10.44 5.99 -2.49
C LYS A 65 -8.99 5.85 -2.02
N ILE A 66 -8.75 5.88 -0.71
CA ILE A 66 -7.42 5.69 -0.12
C ILE A 66 -6.89 4.28 -0.44
N VAL A 67 -7.71 3.24 -0.24
CA VAL A 67 -7.33 1.84 -0.53
C VAL A 67 -6.99 1.66 -2.01
N ARG A 68 -7.80 2.19 -2.93
CA ARG A 68 -7.53 2.13 -4.38
C ARG A 68 -6.22 2.83 -4.76
N ASN A 69 -5.93 3.98 -4.14
CA ASN A 69 -4.64 4.65 -4.33
C ASN A 69 -3.46 3.80 -3.82
N GLN A 70 -3.64 3.10 -2.70
CA GLN A 70 -2.63 2.17 -2.18
C GLN A 70 -2.43 0.97 -3.12
N ILE A 71 -3.50 0.41 -3.69
CA ILE A 71 -3.43 -0.66 -4.70
C ILE A 71 -2.64 -0.18 -5.93
N ALA A 72 -2.95 1.01 -6.45
CA ALA A 72 -2.24 1.56 -7.61
C ALA A 72 -0.73 1.73 -7.33
N ARG A 73 -0.37 2.26 -6.16
CA ARG A 73 1.03 2.39 -5.74
C ARG A 73 1.73 1.04 -5.57
N ALA A 74 1.05 0.06 -4.97
CA ALA A 74 1.59 -1.29 -4.79
C ALA A 74 1.80 -1.98 -6.14
N ARG A 75 0.85 -1.86 -7.08
CA ARG A 75 1.00 -2.36 -8.46
C ARG A 75 2.14 -1.68 -9.20
N TRP A 76 2.34 -0.37 -9.02
CA TRP A 76 3.50 0.34 -9.56
C TRP A 76 4.80 -0.20 -8.96
N LEU A 77 4.89 -0.33 -7.63
CA LEU A 77 6.07 -0.85 -6.94
C LEU A 77 6.42 -2.26 -7.41
N ARG A 78 5.41 -3.14 -7.56
CA ARG A 78 5.59 -4.49 -8.12
C ARG A 78 6.26 -4.46 -9.49
N LYS A 79 5.83 -3.55 -10.38
CA LYS A 79 6.43 -3.37 -11.71
C LYS A 79 7.87 -2.89 -11.61
N GLN A 80 8.19 -1.98 -10.69
CA GLN A 80 9.57 -1.49 -10.50
C GLN A 80 10.49 -2.61 -10.03
N ILE A 81 10.09 -3.37 -9.01
CA ILE A 81 10.90 -4.48 -8.49
C ILE A 81 11.13 -5.54 -9.58
N LYS A 82 10.09 -5.85 -10.38
CA LYS A 82 10.21 -6.80 -11.49
C LYS A 82 11.13 -6.31 -12.62
N LYS A 83 11.24 -5.00 -12.85
CA LYS A 83 12.17 -4.43 -13.84
C LYS A 83 13.62 -4.39 -13.37
N SER A 84 13.84 -4.41 -12.05
CA SER A 84 15.16 -4.34 -11.41
C SER A 84 15.70 -5.70 -10.97
N SER A 85 14.96 -6.79 -11.24
CA SER A 85 15.41 -8.18 -11.07
C SER A 85 15.86 -8.72 -12.42
#